data_AF-A0A537WB58-F1
#
_entry.id   AF-A0A537WB58-F1
#
_cell.length_a   1.000
_cell.length_b   1.000
_cell.length_c   1.000
_cell.angle_alpha   90.00
_cell.angle_beta   90.00
_cell.angle_gamma   90.00
#
_symmetry.space_group_name_H-M   'P 1'
#
loop_
_entity.id
_entity.type
_entity.pdbx_description
1 polymer ?
#
loop_
_entity_poly.entity_id
_entity_poly.type
_entity_poly.pdbx_seq_one_letter_code
_entity_poly.pdbx_strand_id
1 'polypeptide(L)' 'MPTKKRTTGSKWVDPDDAPHLTREWFERAEIWDGDRLIRPARPLGRPKKATPKEAVNIRLDPEVLAYFRGTGPGWQSR' A
#
# COMPACT_ATOMS: atom_id res chain seq x y z
N MET A 1 -33.48 24.21 50.37
CA MET A 1 -33.46 23.82 48.94
C MET A 1 -32.16 23.05 48.69
N PRO A 2 -32.16 21.82 48.17
CA PRO A 2 -30.91 21.12 47.89
C PRO A 2 -30.28 21.69 46.62
N THR A 3 -29.06 22.23 46.74
CA THR A 3 -28.32 22.79 45.61
C THR A 3 -27.54 21.67 44.90
N LYS A 4 -27.77 21.51 43.60
CA LYS A 4 -27.15 20.44 42.78
C LYS A 4 -25.63 20.68 42.70
N LYS A 5 -24.81 19.69 43.09
CA LYS A 5 -23.35 19.79 43.00
C LYS A 5 -22.91 19.75 41.52
N ARG A 6 -21.90 20.55 41.18
CA ARG A 6 -21.33 20.63 39.82
C ARG A 6 -20.57 19.34 39.53
N THR A 7 -21.05 18.56 38.56
CA THR A 7 -20.33 17.40 38.01
C THR A 7 -19.04 17.87 37.34
N THR A 8 -17.90 17.42 37.86
CA THR A 8 -16.61 17.45 37.16
C THR A 8 -16.70 16.48 35.99
N GLY A 9 -16.86 17.01 34.78
CA GLY A 9 -17.04 16.23 33.56
C GLY A 9 -15.72 15.60 33.10
N SER A 10 -15.39 14.41 33.60
CA SER A 10 -14.48 13.52 32.87
C SER A 10 -15.31 12.73 31.86
N LYS A 11 -14.99 12.90 30.58
CA LYS A 11 -15.61 12.13 29.50
C LYS A 11 -14.97 10.74 29.52
N TRP A 12 -15.68 9.77 30.09
CA TRP A 12 -15.26 8.37 29.98
C TRP A 12 -15.26 7.99 28.51
N VAL A 13 -14.14 7.45 28.04
CA VAL A 13 -13.96 6.95 26.68
C VAL A 13 -14.12 5.44 26.76
N ASP A 14 -15.07 4.91 25.99
CA ASP A 14 -15.31 3.47 25.93
C ASP A 14 -14.08 2.79 25.29
N PRO A 15 -13.46 1.79 25.96
CA PRO A 15 -12.38 1.00 25.37
C PRO A 15 -12.75 0.33 24.03
N ASP A 16 -14.04 0.10 23.80
CA ASP A 16 -14.56 -0.49 22.56
C ASP A 16 -14.99 0.56 21.51
N ASP A 17 -14.84 1.88 21.80
CA ASP A 17 -15.19 2.93 20.85
C ASP A 17 -14.21 2.92 19.66
N ALA A 18 -14.74 2.68 18.46
CA ALA A 18 -13.93 2.61 17.26
C ALA A 18 -13.37 3.99 16.89
N PRO A 19 -12.12 4.07 16.38
CA PRO A 19 -11.56 5.34 15.95
C PRO A 19 -12.35 5.94 14.80
N HIS A 20 -12.40 7.28 14.74
CA HIS A 20 -13.03 7.97 13.63
C HIS A 20 -12.32 7.65 12.31
N LEU A 21 -13.09 7.25 11.30
CA LEU A 21 -12.57 6.99 9.96
C LEU A 21 -12.12 8.31 9.33
N THR A 22 -10.82 8.47 9.13
CA THR A 22 -10.23 9.69 8.57
C THR A 22 -10.40 9.75 7.06
N ARG A 23 -10.28 10.96 6.47
CA ARG A 23 -10.27 11.11 5.01
C ARG A 23 -9.19 10.22 4.35
N GLU A 24 -8.01 10.13 4.95
CA GLU A 24 -6.92 9.28 4.44
C GLU A 24 -7.30 7.80 4.37
N TRP A 25 -8.13 7.33 5.32
CA TRP A 25 -8.67 5.98 5.31
C TRP A 25 -9.57 5.77 4.08
N PHE A 26 -10.50 6.70 3.81
CA PHE A 26 -11.38 6.66 2.64
C PHE A 26 -10.64 6.81 1.29
N GLU A 27 -9.51 7.52 1.26
CA GLU A 27 -8.69 7.65 0.05
C GLU A 27 -8.03 6.34 -0.38
N ARG A 28 -7.75 5.45 0.59
CA ARG A 28 -7.16 4.14 0.33
C ARG A 28 -8.22 3.04 0.18
N ALA A 29 -9.43 3.29 0.68
CA ALA A 29 -10.53 2.34 0.67
C ALA A 29 -11.09 2.07 -0.74
N GLU A 30 -11.65 0.88 -0.88
CA GLU A 30 -12.43 0.44 -2.03
C GLU A 30 -13.80 1.14 -2.03
N ILE A 31 -14.28 1.53 -3.22
CA ILE A 31 -15.61 2.14 -3.39
C ILE A 31 -16.51 1.15 -4.12
N TRP A 32 -17.58 0.76 -3.45
CA TRP A 32 -18.65 -0.08 -3.97
C TRP A 32 -19.94 0.73 -4.15
N ASP A 33 -20.69 0.43 -5.20
CA ASP A 33 -22.06 0.89 -5.43
C ASP A 33 -22.96 -0.34 -5.64
N GLY A 34 -23.64 -0.74 -4.55
CA GLY A 34 -24.29 -2.05 -4.47
C GLY A 34 -23.28 -3.18 -4.71
N ASP A 35 -23.55 -4.01 -5.70
CA ASP A 35 -22.67 -5.13 -6.10
C ASP A 35 -21.58 -4.73 -7.11
N ARG A 36 -21.48 -3.45 -7.46
CA ARG A 36 -20.53 -2.96 -8.46
C ARG A 36 -19.33 -2.28 -7.80
N LEU A 37 -18.15 -2.80 -8.09
CA LEU A 37 -16.89 -2.17 -7.75
C LEU A 37 -16.64 -0.94 -8.66
N ILE A 38 -16.60 0.26 -8.08
CA ILE A 38 -16.31 1.53 -8.78
C ILE A 38 -14.82 1.82 -8.75
N ARG A 39 -14.16 1.65 -7.58
CA ARG A 39 -12.74 1.96 -7.42
C ARG A 39 -12.09 0.92 -6.51
N PRO A 40 -11.13 0.12 -7.02
CA PRO A 40 -10.38 -0.81 -6.17
C PRO A 40 -9.54 -0.05 -5.14
N ALA A 41 -9.32 -0.66 -3.98
CA ALA A 41 -8.35 -0.16 -3.02
C ALA A 41 -6.97 -0.02 -3.67
N ARG A 42 -6.16 0.93 -3.19
CA ARG A 42 -4.79 1.14 -3.72
C ARG A 42 -4.02 -0.18 -3.57
N PRO A 43 -3.36 -0.70 -4.64
CA PRO A 43 -2.79 -2.05 -4.61
C PRO A 43 -1.82 -2.24 -3.44
N LEU A 44 -2.07 -3.29 -2.66
CA LEU A 44 -1.24 -3.75 -1.54
C LEU A 44 0.03 -4.46 -2.06
N GLY A 45 0.70 -3.87 -3.05
CA GLY A 45 1.90 -4.41 -3.68
C GLY A 45 3.17 -3.67 -3.22
N ARG A 46 4.34 -4.23 -3.56
CA ARG A 46 5.62 -3.51 -3.39
C ARG A 46 5.51 -2.15 -4.09
N PRO A 47 5.86 -1.04 -3.42
CA PRO A 47 5.85 0.27 -4.05
C PRO A 47 6.70 0.23 -5.32
N LYS A 48 6.19 0.84 -6.40
CA LYS A 48 6.94 0.94 -7.65
C LYS A 48 8.29 1.60 -7.36
N LYS A 49 9.38 1.02 -7.88
CA LYS A 49 10.70 1.66 -7.80
C LYS A 49 10.64 2.99 -8.55
N ALA A 50 11.18 4.05 -7.97
CA ALA A 50 11.23 5.37 -8.61
C ALA A 50 12.03 5.33 -9.93
N THR A 51 13.08 4.51 -9.98
CA THR A 51 13.96 4.33 -11.15
C THR A 51 14.15 2.83 -11.44
N PRO A 52 13.26 2.20 -12.24
CA PRO A 52 13.43 0.81 -12.66
C PRO A 52 14.52 0.68 -13.72
N LYS A 53 15.08 -0.53 -13.88
CA LYS A 53 15.94 -0.85 -15.03
C LYS A 53 15.09 -0.85 -16.30
N GLU A 54 15.58 -0.23 -17.37
CA GLU A 54 14.92 -0.25 -18.67
C GLU A 54 15.36 -1.49 -19.46
N ALA A 55 14.40 -2.22 -20.03
CA ALA A 55 14.69 -3.35 -20.90
C ALA A 55 15.04 -2.84 -22.30
N VAL A 56 16.28 -3.09 -22.74
CA VAL A 56 16.76 -2.71 -24.08
C VAL A 56 17.05 -3.97 -24.90
N ASN A 57 16.83 -3.89 -26.21
CA ASN A 57 17.14 -4.97 -27.15
C ASN A 57 18.43 -4.63 -27.92
N ILE A 58 19.50 -5.38 -27.65
CA ILE A 58 20.80 -5.24 -28.29
C ILE A 58 21.32 -6.59 -28.76
N ARG A 59 22.15 -6.59 -29.80
CA ARG A 59 22.87 -7.79 -30.25
C ARG A 59 24.24 -7.82 -29.57
N LEU A 60 24.58 -8.98 -29.03
CA LEU A 60 25.87 -9.24 -28.40
C LEU A 60 26.58 -10.39 -29.11
N ASP A 61 27.90 -10.42 -28.99
CA ASP A 61 28.70 -11.55 -29.47
C ASP A 61 28.31 -12.86 -28.77
N PRO A 62 28.30 -14.01 -29.48
CA PRO A 62 28.04 -15.31 -28.87
C PRO A 62 28.90 -15.64 -27.64
N GLU A 63 30.18 -15.27 -27.62
CA GLU A 63 31.09 -15.55 -26.49
C GLU A 63 30.66 -14.79 -25.23
N VAL A 64 30.23 -13.54 -25.40
CA VAL A 64 29.72 -12.70 -24.31
C VAL A 64 28.43 -13.29 -23.73
N LEU A 65 27.53 -13.76 -24.59
CA LEU A 65 26.30 -14.45 -24.15
C LEU A 65 26.61 -15.75 -23.40
N ALA A 66 27.58 -16.53 -23.88
CA ALA A 66 27.99 -17.77 -23.22
C ALA A 66 28.55 -17.51 -21.82
N TYR A 67 29.41 -16.49 -21.68
CA TYR A 67 29.95 -16.05 -20.40
C TYR A 67 28.84 -15.71 -19.40
N PHE A 68 27.90 -14.84 -19.77
CA PHE A 68 26.82 -14.44 -18.87
C PHE A 68 25.87 -15.60 -18.52
N ARG A 69 25.54 -16.47 -19.47
CA ARG A 69 24.75 -17.68 -19.18
C ARG A 69 25.44 -18.59 -18.17
N GLY A 70 26.77 -18.69 -18.23
CA GLY A 70 27.58 -19.45 -17.28
C GLY A 70 27.53 -18.93 -15.84
N THR A 71 27.16 -17.66 -15.62
CA THR A 71 27.03 -17.08 -14.26
C THR A 71 25.81 -17.59 -13.48
N GLY A 72 24.94 -18.37 -14.12
CA GLY A 72 23.82 -19.07 -13.48
C GLY A 72 22.48 -18.35 -13.57
N PRO A 73 21.49 -18.78 -12.76
CA PRO A 73 20.13 -18.25 -12.83
C PRO A 73 20.06 -16.74 -12.58
N GLY A 74 19.25 -16.05 -13.38
CA GLY A 74 19.03 -14.61 -13.29
C GLY A 74 20.06 -13.73 -14.00
N TRP A 75 20.96 -14.29 -14.83
CA TRP A 75 22.00 -13.52 -15.53
C TRP A 75 21.47 -12.36 -16.39
N GLN A 76 20.20 -12.37 -16.82
CA GLN A 76 19.58 -11.29 -17.60
C GLN A 76 19.05 -10.13 -16.76
N SER A 77 18.80 -10.34 -15.46
CA SER A 77 18.03 -9.40 -14.62
C SER A 77 18.75 -8.95 -13.34
N ARG A 78 19.88 -9.59 -13.00
CA ARG A 78 20.75 -9.21 -11.88
C ARG A 78 21.16 -7.75 -11.93
#